data_AF-A0A497X4M0-F1
#
_entry.id   AF-A0A497X4M0-F1
#
_cell.length_a   1.000
_cell.length_b   1.000
_cell.length_c   1.000
_cell.angle_alpha   90.00
_cell.angle_beta   90.00
_cell.angle_gamma   90.00
#
_symmetry.space_group_name_H-M   'P 1'
#
loop_
_entity.id
_entity.type
_entity.pdbx_description
1 polymer ?
#
loop_
_entity_poly.entity_id
_entity_poly.type
_entity_poly.pdbx_seq_one_letter_code
_entity_poly.pdbx_strand_id
1 'polypeptide(L)'
;MCMSLNAPLQEQTRLEIKELCRQMIEGEIGYIEGTRLILSRATDAGLKDHDSYLMDFIGIASETDIVPTSQVLKMWSAEAVAKKSPYWAELETWAKEFGEDACRKLHSRW
;
A
#
# COMPACT_ATOMS: atom_id res chain seq x y z
N MET A 1 -4.62 -34.43 8.78
CA MET A 1 -3.79 -33.25 8.48
C MET A 1 -4.45 -32.55 7.31
N CYS A 2 -5.27 -31.53 7.56
CA CYS A 2 -6.03 -30.84 6.52
C CYS A 2 -5.19 -29.66 6.04
N MET A 3 -4.52 -29.79 4.89
CA MET A 3 -3.96 -28.63 4.22
C MET A 3 -5.13 -27.80 3.72
N SER A 4 -5.25 -26.57 4.23
CA SER A 4 -6.16 -25.56 3.68
C SER A 4 -5.88 -25.43 2.18
N LEU A 5 -6.92 -25.54 1.36
CA LEU A 5 -6.87 -25.47 -0.11
C LEU A 5 -6.27 -24.14 -0.64
N ASN A 6 -6.00 -23.16 0.24
CA ASN A 6 -5.50 -21.83 -0.11
C ASN A 6 -4.02 -21.58 0.27
N ALA A 7 -3.31 -22.55 0.85
CA ALA A 7 -1.96 -22.32 1.35
C ALA A 7 -0.93 -21.84 0.29
N PRO A 8 -0.93 -22.36 -0.97
CA PRO A 8 -0.01 -21.88 -2.00
C PRO A 8 -0.32 -20.45 -2.47
N LEU A 9 -1.61 -20.11 -2.64
CA LEU A 9 -2.03 -18.76 -3.02
C LEU A 9 -1.66 -17.76 -1.92
N GLN A 10 -1.93 -18.12 -0.67
CA GLN A 10 -1.62 -17.27 0.48
C GLN A 10 -0.13 -16.95 0.58
N GLU A 11 0.74 -17.95 0.40
CA GLU A 11 2.18 -17.73 0.46
C GLU A 11 2.68 -16.87 -0.71
N GLN A 12 2.13 -17.09 -1.91
CA GLN A 12 2.44 -16.23 -3.06
C GLN A 12 2.04 -14.78 -2.80
N THR A 13 0.85 -14.53 -2.25
CA THR A 13 0.39 -13.18 -1.92
C THR A 13 1.26 -12.50 -0.85
N ARG A 14 1.81 -13.25 0.10
CA ARG A 14 2.77 -12.72 1.09
C ARG A 14 4.06 -12.27 0.44
N LEU A 15 4.58 -13.04 -0.51
CA LEU A 15 5.76 -12.66 -1.29
C LEU A 15 5.51 -11.41 -2.14
N GLU A 16 4.31 -11.27 -2.71
CA GLU A 16 3.92 -10.04 -3.41
C GLU A 16 3.86 -8.82 -2.47
N ILE A 17 3.28 -8.97 -1.27
CA ILE A 17 3.25 -7.90 -0.26
C ILE A 17 4.67 -7.53 0.19
N LYS A 18 5.54 -8.52 0.39
CA LYS A 18 6.96 -8.29 0.70
C LYS A 18 7.62 -7.46 -0.39
N GLU A 19 7.45 -7.85 -1.64
CA GLU A 19 8.03 -7.13 -2.78
C GLU A 19 7.50 -5.70 -2.89
N LEU A 20 6.20 -5.49 -2.67
CA LEU A 20 5.63 -4.13 -2.60
C LEU A 20 6.27 -3.29 -1.50
N CYS A 21 6.51 -3.87 -0.32
CA CYS A 21 7.19 -3.16 0.76
C CYS A 21 8.63 -2.81 0.38
N ARG A 22 9.37 -3.71 -0.27
CA ARG A 22 10.71 -3.43 -0.80
C ARG A 22 10.68 -2.25 -1.77
N GLN A 23 9.77 -2.27 -2.74
CA GLN A 23 9.60 -1.21 -3.73
C GLN A 23 9.30 0.15 -3.09
N MET A 24 8.48 0.19 -2.04
CA MET A 24 8.18 1.41 -1.29
C MET A 24 9.41 1.94 -0.54
N ILE A 25 10.19 1.06 0.09
CA ILE A 25 11.42 1.41 0.81
C ILE A 25 12.48 1.95 -0.16
N GLU A 26 12.60 1.36 -1.35
CA GLU A 26 13.56 1.75 -2.39
C GLU A 26 13.09 2.96 -3.23
N GLY A 27 11.83 3.38 -3.07
CA GLY A 27 11.25 4.51 -3.78
C GLY A 27 10.85 4.20 -5.23
N GLU A 28 10.72 2.92 -5.59
CA GLU A 28 10.21 2.46 -6.89
C GLU A 28 8.70 2.71 -7.02
N ILE A 29 7.98 2.67 -5.90
CA ILE A 29 6.56 3.01 -5.81
C ILE A 29 6.31 3.94 -4.61
N GLY A 30 5.34 4.85 -4.76
CA GLY A 30 4.89 5.71 -3.67
C GLY A 30 4.19 4.92 -2.56
N TYR A 31 4.23 5.47 -1.35
CA TYR A 31 3.55 4.95 -0.17
C TYR A 31 2.03 4.95 -0.30
N ILE A 32 1.43 5.93 -0.98
CA ILE A 32 -0.03 5.98 -1.18
C ILE A 32 -0.48 4.84 -2.11
N GLU A 33 0.19 4.68 -3.25
CA GLU A 33 -0.14 3.61 -4.20
C GLU A 33 0.22 2.24 -3.64
N GLY A 34 1.40 2.09 -3.05
CA GLY A 34 1.85 0.85 -2.40
C GLY A 34 0.89 0.39 -1.31
N THR A 35 0.39 1.31 -0.48
CA THR A 35 -0.64 1.04 0.53
C THR A 35 -1.89 0.40 -0.08
N ARG A 36 -2.41 0.97 -1.18
CA ARG A 36 -3.61 0.44 -1.84
C ARG A 36 -3.38 -0.97 -2.38
N LEU A 37 -2.19 -1.23 -2.92
CA LEU A 37 -1.80 -2.54 -3.44
C LEU A 37 -1.61 -3.59 -2.33
N ILE A 38 -1.12 -3.19 -1.17
CA ILE A 38 -1.00 -4.06 0.01
C ILE A 38 -2.40 -4.39 0.56
N LEU A 39 -3.25 -3.39 0.77
CA LEU A 39 -4.59 -3.59 1.32
C LEU A 39 -5.48 -4.45 0.41
N SER A 40 -5.35 -4.32 -0.92
CA SER A 40 -6.09 -5.18 -1.86
C SER A 40 -5.68 -6.66 -1.82
N ARG A 41 -4.54 -6.98 -1.21
CA ARG A 41 -3.96 -8.32 -1.07
C ARG A 41 -4.03 -8.87 0.35
N ALA A 42 -4.38 -8.05 1.33
CA ALA A 42 -4.31 -8.38 2.75
C ALA A 42 -5.11 -9.66 3.09
N THR A 43 -6.34 -9.76 2.60
CA THR A 43 -7.22 -10.91 2.82
C THR A 43 -6.64 -12.19 2.24
N ASP A 44 -6.10 -12.14 1.02
CA ASP A 44 -5.53 -13.31 0.34
C ASP A 44 -4.22 -13.76 1.00
N ALA A 45 -3.43 -12.84 1.57
CA ALA A 45 -2.29 -13.14 2.43
C ALA A 45 -2.69 -13.71 3.81
N GLY A 46 -3.99 -13.70 4.12
CA GLY A 46 -4.58 -14.10 5.40
C GLY A 46 -4.22 -13.16 6.56
N LEU A 47 -3.97 -11.89 6.25
CA LEU A 47 -4.00 -10.83 7.25
C LEU A 47 -5.46 -10.53 7.58
N LYS A 48 -5.75 -10.31 8.86
CA LYS A 48 -7.08 -9.94 9.33
C LYS A 48 -7.12 -8.44 9.59
N ASP A 49 -8.31 -7.84 9.58
CA ASP A 49 -8.51 -6.39 9.74
C ASP A 49 -7.92 -5.80 11.04
N HIS A 50 -7.66 -6.62 12.05
CA HIS A 50 -7.04 -6.24 13.32
C HIS A 50 -5.56 -6.63 13.44
N ASP A 51 -4.94 -7.09 12.36
CA ASP A 51 -3.50 -7.32 12.36
C ASP A 51 -2.82 -5.96 12.54
N SER A 52 -2.03 -5.82 13.60
CA SER A 52 -1.32 -4.58 13.94
C SER A 52 -0.42 -4.08 12.80
N TYR A 53 -0.01 -4.98 11.91
CA TYR A 53 0.79 -4.63 10.73
C TYR A 53 -0.03 -3.95 9.63
N LEU A 54 -1.37 -3.96 9.68
CA LEU A 54 -2.24 -3.33 8.67
C LEU A 54 -2.77 -1.95 9.08
N MET A 55 -2.80 -1.63 10.37
CA MET A 55 -3.43 -0.41 10.88
C MET A 55 -2.84 0.86 10.27
N ASP A 56 -1.52 0.91 10.09
CA ASP A 56 -0.86 2.07 9.50
C ASP A 56 -1.22 2.24 8.02
N PHE A 57 -1.32 1.13 7.27
CA PHE A 57 -1.76 1.15 5.88
C PHE A 57 -3.24 1.58 5.76
N ILE A 58 -4.11 1.12 6.65
CA ILE A 58 -5.51 1.56 6.70
C ILE A 58 -5.58 3.07 6.98
N GLY A 59 -4.77 3.57 7.92
CA GLY A 59 -4.66 5.00 8.22
C GLY A 59 -4.24 5.82 7.00
N ILE A 60 -3.20 5.40 6.29
CA ILE A 60 -2.76 6.05 5.05
C ILE A 60 -3.89 6.07 4.03
N ALA A 61 -4.55 4.94 3.77
CA ALA A 61 -5.64 4.86 2.80
C ALA A 61 -6.82 5.79 3.14
N SER A 62 -7.13 5.95 4.43
CA SER A 62 -8.19 6.83 4.92
C SER A 62 -7.87 8.31 4.71
N GLU A 63 -6.65 8.74 5.04
CA GLU A 63 -6.24 10.14 4.97
C GLU A 63 -5.87 10.59 3.53
N THR A 64 -5.71 9.64 2.60
CA THR A 64 -5.27 9.90 1.23
C THR A 64 -6.29 9.48 0.17
N ASP A 65 -7.56 9.31 0.56
CA ASP A 65 -8.67 8.99 -0.35
C ASP A 65 -8.85 10.04 -1.46
N ILE A 66 -8.48 11.30 -1.16
CA ILE A 66 -8.51 12.44 -2.07
C ILE A 66 -7.47 12.36 -3.20
N VAL A 67 -6.44 11.51 -3.07
CA VAL A 67 -5.42 11.31 -4.10
C VAL A 67 -5.95 10.33 -5.14
N PRO A 68 -6.22 10.73 -6.38
CA PRO A 68 -6.73 9.81 -7.40
C PRO A 68 -5.72 8.69 -7.69
N THR A 69 -6.22 7.51 -8.08
CA THR A 69 -5.36 6.43 -8.58
C THR A 69 -4.72 6.83 -9.90
N SER A 70 -3.61 6.19 -10.26
CA SER A 70 -2.93 6.38 -11.55
C SER A 70 -3.87 6.21 -12.75
N GLN A 71 -4.89 5.35 -12.65
CA GLN A 71 -5.89 5.15 -13.70
C GLN A 71 -6.91 6.30 -13.76
N VAL A 72 -7.31 6.85 -12.62
CA VAL A 72 -8.21 8.01 -12.56
C VAL A 72 -7.50 9.27 -13.05
N LEU A 73 -6.22 9.45 -12.71
CA LEU A 73 -5.41 10.58 -13.16
C LEU A 73 -5.35 10.74 -14.68
N LYS A 74 -5.35 9.63 -15.43
CA LYS A 74 -5.36 9.64 -16.91
C LYS A 74 -6.61 10.29 -17.50
N MET A 75 -7.69 10.41 -16.74
CA MET A 75 -8.95 11.02 -17.16
C MET A 75 -9.04 12.51 -16.80
N TRP A 76 -8.08 13.04 -16.04
CA TRP A 76 -8.07 14.43 -15.59
C TRP A 76 -7.33 15.33 -16.57
N SER A 77 -7.69 16.61 -16.63
CA SER A 77 -6.93 17.59 -17.40
C SER A 77 -5.56 17.83 -16.76
N ALA A 78 -4.54 18.08 -17.59
CA ALA A 78 -3.19 18.38 -17.11
C ALA A 78 -3.17 19.59 -16.17
N GLU A 79 -4.03 20.59 -16.39
CA GLU A 79 -4.18 21.75 -15.51
C GLU A 79 -4.71 21.37 -14.11
N ALA A 80 -5.74 20.52 -14.04
CA ALA A 80 -6.30 20.08 -12.77
C ALA A 80 -5.30 19.25 -11.97
N VAL A 81 -4.52 18.41 -12.66
CA VAL A 81 -3.41 17.65 -12.08
C VAL A 81 -2.35 18.61 -11.54
N ALA A 82 -1.84 19.54 -12.37
CA ALA A 82 -0.79 20.48 -11.98
C ALA A 82 -1.18 21.34 -10.76
N LYS A 83 -2.45 21.74 -10.66
CA LYS A 83 -2.97 22.51 -9.53
C LYS A 83 -2.95 21.73 -8.21
N LYS A 84 -3.05 20.40 -8.25
CA LYS A 84 -3.17 19.53 -7.08
C LYS A 84 -1.86 18.80 -6.72
N SER A 85 -0.95 18.62 -7.68
CA SER A 85 0.31 17.91 -7.48
C SER A 85 1.12 18.35 -6.25
N PRO A 86 1.23 19.66 -5.91
CA PRO A 86 1.97 20.07 -4.72
C PRO A 86 1.38 19.48 -3.42
N TYR A 87 0.06 19.54 -3.27
CA TYR A 87 -0.64 18.98 -2.12
C TYR A 87 -0.54 17.45 -2.07
N TRP A 88 -0.62 16.78 -3.22
CA TRP A 88 -0.43 15.33 -3.27
C TRP A 88 1.00 14.91 -2.90
N ALA A 89 2.01 15.72 -3.22
CA ALA A 89 3.39 15.48 -2.80
C ALA A 89 3.58 15.64 -1.27
N GLU A 90 2.86 16.56 -0.64
CA GLU A 90 2.83 16.69 0.83
C GLU A 90 2.20 15.44 1.47
N LEU A 91 1.07 14.96 0.93
CA LEU A 91 0.43 13.72 1.40
C LEU A 91 1.33 12.49 1.20
N GLU A 92 2.06 12.44 0.09
CA GLU A 92 3.00 11.35 -0.20
C GLU A 92 4.17 11.35 0.81
N THR A 93 4.69 12.53 1.14
CA THR A 93 5.74 12.69 2.16
C THR A 93 5.23 12.26 3.54
N TRP A 94 4.04 12.72 3.92
CA TRP A 94 3.40 12.31 5.17
C TRP A 94 3.15 10.80 5.22
N ALA A 95 2.64 10.20 4.14
CA ALA A 95 2.37 8.77 4.07
C ALA A 95 3.64 7.93 4.23
N LYS A 96 4.77 8.41 3.67
CA LYS A 96 6.08 7.81 3.90
C LYS A 96 6.49 7.89 5.36
N GLU A 97 6.49 9.08 5.95
CA GLU A 97 6.90 9.27 7.35
C GLU A 97 6.04 8.45 8.33
N PHE A 98 4.75 8.32 8.04
CA PHE A 98 3.80 7.56 8.84
C PHE A 98 3.96 6.04 8.66
N GLY A 99 4.14 5.57 7.42
CA GLY A 99 4.09 4.14 7.06
C GLY A 99 5.43 3.42 6.96
N GLU A 100 6.56 4.12 6.95
CA GLU A 100 7.87 3.51 6.66
C GLU A 100 8.28 2.42 7.66
N ASP A 101 8.02 2.63 8.96
CA ASP A 101 8.29 1.61 9.99
C ASP A 101 7.40 0.37 9.82
N ALA A 102 6.12 0.55 9.53
CA ALA A 102 5.18 -0.55 9.26
C ALA A 102 5.61 -1.35 8.02
N CYS A 103 6.01 -0.65 6.96
CA CYS A 103 6.53 -1.23 5.72
C CYS A 103 7.77 -2.10 5.98
N ARG A 104 8.72 -1.60 6.77
CA ARG A 104 9.93 -2.34 7.16
C ARG A 104 9.59 -3.58 8.00
N LYS A 105 8.70 -3.45 8.98
CA LYS A 105 8.24 -4.57 9.82
C LYS A 105 7.55 -5.65 8.99
N LEU A 106 6.66 -5.26 8.07
CA LEU A 106 5.96 -6.19 7.21
C LEU A 106 6.91 -6.87 6.20
N HIS A 107 7.87 -6.13 5.64
CA HIS A 107 8.94 -6.67 4.79
C HIS A 107 9.86 -7.66 5.53
N SER A 108 10.12 -7.47 6.83
CA SER A 108 10.94 -8.40 7.62
C SER A 108 10.16 -9.64 8.08
N ARG A 109 8.83 -9.60 8.07
CA ARG A 109 7.98 -10.71 8.51
C ARG A 109 7.99 -11.87 7.52
N TRP A 110 8.01 -11.57 6.22
CA TRP A 110 7.99 -12.54 5.12
C TRP A 110 9.14 -12.29 4.19
#